data_AF-A0A0C3BE08-F1
#
_entry.id   AF-A0A0C3BE08-F1
#
_cell.length_a   1.000
_cell.length_b   1.000
_cell.length_c   1.000
_cell.angle_alpha   90.00
_cell.angle_beta   90.00
_cell.angle_gamma   90.00
#
_symmetry.space_group_name_H-M   'P 1'
#
loop_
_entity.id
_entity.type
_entity.pdbx_description
1 polymer ?
#
loop_
_entity_poly.entity_id
_entity_poly.type
_entity_poly.pdbx_seq_one_letter_code
_entity_poly.pdbx_strand_id
1 'polypeptide(L)'
;CNPGLSDIEDRLCFAEAHDALDHLRQKHNTHACEVQNRIDDRVKTSQVQYCRARAAMVQLRGHGHWETTLQVLNQSDVRALNEHELTEQEKDDERRVRARSGKEMEDSEDEEEELEDIRVVAKPAEVGESQRRPSWIWFSTSNSDNMQDPTMRAALRVEWAKCQARADRWNEEVVLLNEEMRRVIEYCGWKASWWKQQASQRGDVSPELAEGLLAFAEEQAAMEDSIAIRFASQWAPVHKRALPLIAKFWGTEPDGTDIIMGDSEEEEEIVEFMVGEEDDDGGGSDFDE
;
A
#
# COMPACT_ATOMS: atom_id res chain seq x y z
N CYS A 1 1.91 -1.07 -51.53
CA CYS A 1 1.67 -0.97 -50.08
C CYS A 1 1.56 0.51 -49.74
N ASN A 2 0.52 0.93 -49.01
CA ASN A 2 0.39 2.33 -48.63
C ASN A 2 1.53 2.68 -47.67
N PRO A 3 2.38 3.67 -47.98
CA PRO A 3 3.39 4.12 -47.03
C PRO A 3 2.69 4.64 -45.77
N GLY A 4 3.12 4.17 -44.60
CA GLY A 4 2.55 4.52 -43.29
C GLY A 4 1.57 3.49 -42.69
N LEU A 5 1.18 2.44 -43.43
CA LEU A 5 0.34 1.36 -42.84
C LEU A 5 1.08 0.62 -41.73
N SER A 6 2.40 0.39 -41.93
CA SER A 6 3.27 -0.26 -40.95
C SER A 6 3.40 0.54 -39.66
N ASP A 7 3.50 1.87 -39.74
CA ASP A 7 3.66 2.73 -38.56
C ASP A 7 2.36 2.82 -37.76
N ILE A 8 1.21 2.76 -38.43
CA ILE A 8 -0.10 2.71 -37.77
C ILE A 8 -0.29 1.36 -37.06
N GLU A 9 0.11 0.27 -37.72
CA GLU A 9 0.02 -1.09 -37.16
C GLU A 9 0.97 -1.24 -35.96
N ASP A 10 2.18 -0.68 -36.01
CA ASP A 10 3.13 -0.67 -34.90
C ASP A 10 2.59 0.11 -33.68
N ARG A 11 2.03 1.31 -33.89
CA ARG A 11 1.41 2.10 -32.83
C ARG A 11 0.21 1.39 -32.20
N LEU A 12 -0.59 0.70 -33.00
CA LEU A 12 -1.77 -0.02 -32.53
C LEU A 12 -1.36 -1.27 -31.74
N CYS A 13 -0.36 -2.02 -32.22
CA CYS A 13 0.23 -3.14 -31.48
C CYS A 13 0.88 -2.69 -30.15
N PHE A 14 1.57 -1.55 -30.16
CA PHE A 14 2.20 -0.98 -28.96
C PHE A 14 1.15 -0.57 -27.92
N ALA A 15 0.07 0.10 -28.35
CA ALA A 15 -1.04 0.47 -27.47
C ALA A 15 -1.75 -0.77 -26.90
N GLU A 16 -2.06 -1.77 -27.74
CA GLU A 16 -2.67 -3.02 -27.29
C GLU A 16 -1.78 -3.79 -26.30
N ALA A 17 -0.47 -3.78 -26.50
CA ALA A 17 0.49 -4.39 -25.57
C ALA A 17 0.54 -3.64 -24.23
N HIS A 18 0.49 -2.29 -24.26
CA HIS A 18 0.45 -1.47 -23.06
C HIS A 18 -0.86 -1.67 -22.28
N ASP A 19 -2.01 -1.65 -22.96
CA ASP A 19 -3.31 -1.93 -22.37
C ASP A 19 -3.34 -3.35 -21.77
N ALA A 20 -2.78 -4.34 -22.46
CA ALA A 20 -2.68 -5.70 -21.94
C ALA A 20 -1.79 -5.78 -20.69
N LEU A 21 -0.68 -5.03 -20.65
CA LEU A 21 0.19 -4.93 -19.48
C LEU A 21 -0.53 -4.25 -18.30
N ASP A 22 -1.29 -3.19 -18.54
CA ASP A 22 -2.07 -2.49 -17.52
C ASP A 22 -3.19 -3.38 -16.95
N HIS A 23 -3.88 -4.14 -17.81
CA HIS A 23 -4.87 -5.14 -17.38
C HIS A 23 -4.24 -6.28 -16.56
N LEU A 24 -3.01 -6.68 -16.89
CA LEU A 24 -2.25 -7.68 -16.11
C LEU A 24 -1.78 -7.12 -14.76
N ARG A 25 -1.36 -5.85 -14.72
CA ARG A 25 -0.98 -5.14 -13.48
C ARG A 25 -2.18 -4.92 -12.55
N GLN A 26 -3.34 -4.56 -13.09
CA GLN A 26 -4.58 -4.34 -12.32
C GLN A 26 -5.21 -5.63 -11.76
N LYS A 27 -4.95 -6.80 -12.36
CA LYS A 27 -5.55 -8.09 -11.93
C LYS A 27 -5.29 -8.44 -10.47
N HIS A 28 -4.23 -7.93 -9.86
CA HIS A 28 -3.87 -8.23 -8.48
C HIS A 28 -4.80 -7.62 -7.40
N ASN A 29 -5.74 -6.72 -7.75
CA ASN A 29 -6.65 -6.11 -6.74
C ASN A 29 -8.15 -6.12 -7.12
N THR A 30 -8.52 -6.64 -8.30
CA THR A 30 -9.91 -6.61 -8.81
C THR A 30 -10.92 -7.25 -7.87
N HIS A 31 -10.63 -8.43 -7.33
CA HIS A 31 -11.55 -9.15 -6.45
C HIS A 31 -11.76 -8.42 -5.10
N ALA A 32 -10.72 -7.81 -4.54
CA ALA A 32 -10.86 -7.05 -3.30
C ALA A 32 -11.66 -5.76 -3.54
N CYS A 33 -11.39 -5.04 -4.64
CA CYS A 33 -12.18 -3.89 -5.05
C CYS A 33 -13.65 -4.24 -5.32
N GLU A 34 -13.93 -5.36 -5.99
CA GLU A 34 -15.30 -5.82 -6.26
C GLU A 34 -16.05 -6.15 -4.96
N VAL A 35 -15.39 -6.84 -4.02
CA VAL A 35 -15.96 -7.12 -2.70
C VAL A 35 -16.24 -5.82 -1.94
N GLN A 36 -15.33 -4.86 -1.99
CA GLN A 36 -15.49 -3.55 -1.36
C GLN A 36 -16.66 -2.78 -1.97
N ASN A 37 -16.72 -2.66 -3.30
CA ASN A 37 -17.82 -2.02 -4.03
C ASN A 37 -19.16 -2.66 -3.67
N ARG A 38 -19.21 -4.00 -3.60
CA ARG A 38 -20.43 -4.72 -3.22
C ARG A 38 -20.87 -4.43 -1.78
N ILE A 39 -19.92 -4.24 -0.87
CA ILE A 39 -20.23 -3.82 0.51
C ILE A 39 -20.78 -2.41 0.49
N ASP A 40 -20.14 -1.51 -0.26
CA ASP A 40 -20.54 -0.11 -0.32
C ASP A 40 -21.93 0.05 -0.97
N ASP A 41 -22.24 -0.65 -2.05
CA ASP A 41 -23.58 -0.69 -2.64
C ASP A 41 -24.66 -1.15 -1.66
N ARG A 42 -24.34 -2.14 -0.80
CA ARG A 42 -25.27 -2.62 0.23
C ARG A 42 -25.47 -1.58 1.32
N VAL A 43 -24.41 -0.88 1.72
CA VAL A 43 -24.49 0.24 2.69
C VAL A 43 -25.35 1.36 2.09
N LYS A 44 -25.10 1.76 0.84
CA LYS A 44 -25.89 2.74 0.08
C LYS A 44 -27.37 2.38 0.03
N THR A 45 -27.67 1.15 -0.35
CA THR A 45 -29.05 0.62 -0.42
C THR A 45 -29.73 0.68 0.96
N SER A 46 -29.01 0.29 2.02
CA SER A 46 -29.54 0.28 3.39
C SER A 46 -29.79 1.70 3.92
N GLN A 47 -28.89 2.65 3.61
CA GLN A 47 -29.03 4.06 3.96
C GLN A 47 -30.28 4.66 3.31
N VAL A 48 -30.44 4.47 1.99
CA VAL A 48 -31.61 4.96 1.24
C VAL A 48 -32.90 4.34 1.80
N GLN A 49 -32.89 3.04 2.08
CA GLN A 49 -34.04 2.35 2.68
C GLN A 49 -34.40 2.92 4.05
N TYR A 50 -33.40 3.18 4.91
CA TYR A 50 -33.59 3.78 6.23
C TYR A 50 -34.20 5.18 6.12
N CYS A 51 -33.64 6.05 5.29
CA CYS A 51 -34.12 7.41 5.10
C CYS A 51 -35.57 7.44 4.58
N ARG A 52 -35.89 6.60 3.59
CA ARG A 52 -37.26 6.44 3.07
C ARG A 52 -38.24 5.94 4.12
N ALA A 53 -37.85 4.90 4.88
CA ALA A 53 -38.69 4.33 5.93
C ALA A 53 -38.96 5.35 7.05
N ARG A 54 -37.93 6.13 7.43
CA ARG A 54 -38.05 7.22 8.42
C ARG A 54 -38.99 8.31 7.91
N ALA A 55 -38.86 8.75 6.67
CA ALA A 55 -39.76 9.75 6.07
C ALA A 55 -41.22 9.27 6.08
N ALA A 56 -41.47 8.01 5.74
CA ALA A 56 -42.80 7.40 5.82
C ALA A 56 -43.32 7.34 7.27
N MET A 57 -42.45 7.03 8.25
CA MET A 57 -42.80 7.03 9.67
C MET A 57 -43.23 8.41 10.17
N VAL A 58 -42.55 9.49 9.74
CA VAL A 58 -42.96 10.87 10.03
C VAL A 58 -44.34 11.16 9.44
N GLN A 59 -44.61 10.75 8.20
CA GLN A 59 -45.90 10.98 7.55
C GLN A 59 -47.05 10.22 8.22
N LEU A 60 -46.81 8.98 8.66
CA LEU A 60 -47.86 8.10 9.20
C LEU A 60 -48.11 8.32 10.70
N ARG A 61 -47.05 8.52 11.49
CA ARG A 61 -47.13 8.60 12.96
C ARG A 61 -46.97 10.02 13.51
N GLY A 62 -46.48 10.95 12.69
CA GLY A 62 -46.05 12.26 13.16
C GLY A 62 -44.80 12.20 14.03
N HIS A 63 -44.44 13.35 14.58
CA HIS A 63 -43.27 13.51 15.44
C HIS A 63 -43.53 12.88 16.82
N GLY A 64 -42.52 12.22 17.39
CA GLY A 64 -42.66 11.60 18.71
C GLY A 64 -41.41 10.89 19.23
N HIS A 65 -41.56 10.18 20.35
CA HIS A 65 -40.46 9.50 21.06
C HIS A 65 -39.68 8.47 20.22
N TRP A 66 -40.28 7.99 19.13
CA TRP A 66 -39.61 7.07 18.22
C TRP A 66 -38.43 7.72 17.48
N GLU A 67 -38.41 9.05 17.33
CA GLU A 67 -37.30 9.80 16.71
C GLU A 67 -36.01 9.75 17.54
N THR A 68 -36.11 9.55 18.85
CA THR A 68 -34.95 9.35 19.73
C THR A 68 -34.27 8.01 19.47
N THR A 69 -35.03 7.01 19.02
CA THR A 69 -34.50 5.68 18.67
C THR A 69 -34.06 5.62 17.21
N LEU A 70 -34.81 6.25 16.30
CA LEU A 70 -34.51 6.33 14.86
C LEU A 70 -34.16 7.78 14.49
N GLN A 71 -32.91 8.15 14.75
CA GLN A 71 -32.40 9.50 14.51
C GLN A 71 -32.29 9.80 13.01
N VAL A 72 -32.17 11.09 12.67
CA VAL A 72 -31.84 11.49 11.30
C VAL A 72 -30.44 10.95 10.98
N LEU A 73 -30.31 10.24 9.86
CA LEU A 73 -29.05 9.68 9.42
C LEU A 73 -28.34 10.71 8.54
N ASN A 74 -27.29 11.33 9.06
CA ASN A 74 -26.45 12.23 8.27
C ASN A 74 -25.40 11.40 7.49
N GLN A 75 -24.82 11.99 6.45
CA GLN A 75 -23.74 11.34 5.70
C GLN A 75 -22.56 10.98 6.61
N SER A 76 -22.22 11.88 7.53
CA SER A 76 -21.17 11.66 8.53
C SER A 76 -21.49 10.55 9.53
N ASP A 77 -22.72 10.03 9.61
CA ASP A 77 -23.00 8.92 10.51
C ASP A 77 -22.62 7.56 9.90
N VAL A 78 -22.53 7.47 8.57
CA VAL A 78 -22.25 6.24 7.82
C VAL A 78 -20.73 6.03 7.72
N ARG A 79 -20.14 5.51 8.80
CA ARG A 79 -18.70 5.20 8.92
C ARG A 79 -18.46 3.88 9.63
N ALA A 80 -17.35 3.21 9.32
CA ALA A 80 -16.92 2.04 10.09
C ALA A 80 -16.53 2.41 11.53
N LEU A 81 -16.46 1.40 12.40
CA LEU A 81 -16.16 1.61 13.83
C LEU A 81 -14.76 2.20 14.08
N ASN A 82 -13.83 2.00 13.15
CA ASN A 82 -12.45 2.47 13.19
C ASN A 82 -12.20 3.68 12.26
N GLU A 83 -13.25 4.21 11.64
CA GLU A 83 -13.21 5.29 10.66
C GLU A 83 -13.73 6.59 11.29
N HIS A 84 -13.10 7.72 10.95
CA HIS A 84 -13.55 9.05 11.39
C HIS A 84 -13.71 10.01 10.21
N GLU A 85 -14.43 11.10 10.47
CA GLU A 85 -14.65 12.17 9.49
C GLU A 85 -13.44 13.07 9.57
N LEU A 86 -12.85 13.33 8.41
CA LEU A 86 -11.68 14.18 8.30
C LEU A 86 -11.96 15.54 8.91
N THR A 87 -11.01 16.05 9.69
CA THR A 87 -11.04 17.45 10.11
C THR A 87 -10.88 18.38 8.91
N GLU A 88 -11.36 19.62 8.98
CA GLU A 88 -11.21 20.58 7.87
C GLU A 88 -9.73 20.80 7.49
N GLN A 89 -8.84 20.73 8.48
CA GLN A 89 -7.39 20.79 8.27
C GLN A 89 -6.88 19.58 7.47
N GLU A 90 -7.32 18.36 7.81
CA GLU A 90 -6.95 17.15 7.06
C GLU A 90 -7.52 17.13 5.65
N LYS A 91 -8.75 17.64 5.43
CA LYS A 91 -9.34 17.79 4.10
C LYS A 91 -8.53 18.76 3.24
N ASP A 92 -8.08 19.86 3.82
CA ASP A 92 -7.20 20.82 3.15
C ASP A 92 -5.83 20.22 2.83
N ASP A 93 -5.25 19.44 3.75
CA ASP A 93 -3.98 18.76 3.50
C ASP A 93 -4.10 17.66 2.43
N GLU A 94 -5.20 16.90 2.40
CA GLU A 94 -5.48 15.97 1.31
C GLU A 94 -5.62 16.68 -0.04
N ARG A 95 -6.34 17.80 -0.10
CA ARG A 95 -6.41 18.64 -1.30
C ARG A 95 -5.02 19.08 -1.76
N ARG A 96 -4.17 19.52 -0.83
CA ARG A 96 -2.80 19.97 -1.12
C ARG A 96 -1.91 18.83 -1.62
N VAL A 97 -2.04 17.63 -1.05
CA VAL A 97 -1.29 16.44 -1.49
C VAL A 97 -1.75 16.00 -2.88
N ARG A 98 -3.07 15.99 -3.14
CA ARG A 98 -3.62 15.63 -4.46
C ARG A 98 -3.18 16.62 -5.54
N ALA A 99 -3.16 17.92 -5.25
CA ALA A 99 -2.66 18.97 -6.14
C ALA A 99 -1.16 18.79 -6.47
N ARG A 100 -0.34 18.42 -5.47
CA ARG A 100 1.10 18.15 -5.69
C ARG A 100 1.37 16.89 -6.52
N SER A 101 0.49 15.89 -6.43
CA SER A 101 0.64 14.63 -7.16
C SER A 101 0.26 14.73 -8.65
N GLY A 102 -0.02 15.93 -9.18
CA GLY A 102 -0.37 16.15 -10.59
C GLY A 102 -1.71 15.55 -11.00
N LYS A 103 -2.55 15.17 -10.03
CA LYS A 103 -3.89 14.61 -10.25
C LYS A 103 -4.94 15.72 -10.15
N GLU A 104 -4.71 16.79 -10.90
CA GLU A 104 -5.79 17.68 -11.35
C GLU A 104 -6.46 16.96 -12.52
N MET A 105 -7.54 16.22 -12.25
CA MET A 105 -8.53 15.98 -13.30
C MET A 105 -9.40 17.22 -13.33
N GLU A 106 -9.71 17.68 -14.54
CA GLU A 106 -10.77 18.66 -14.82
C GLU A 106 -11.96 18.36 -13.91
N ASP A 107 -12.30 19.30 -13.02
CA ASP A 107 -13.62 19.39 -12.43
C ASP A 107 -14.60 19.67 -13.58
N SER A 108 -14.98 18.64 -14.32
CA SER A 108 -16.22 18.69 -15.06
C SER A 108 -17.32 18.69 -14.00
N GLU A 109 -17.99 19.83 -13.86
CA GLU A 109 -19.10 20.10 -12.95
C GLU A 109 -20.22 19.03 -13.01
N ASP A 110 -20.21 18.16 -14.02
CA ASP A 110 -21.17 17.08 -14.24
C ASP A 110 -20.84 15.75 -13.50
N GLU A 111 -19.59 15.49 -13.07
CA GLU A 111 -19.24 14.27 -12.30
C GLU A 111 -19.43 14.43 -10.78
N GLU A 112 -19.48 15.68 -10.28
CA GLU A 112 -19.76 15.97 -8.85
C GLU A 112 -21.20 15.57 -8.45
N GLU A 113 -22.16 15.59 -9.37
CA GLU A 113 -23.56 15.21 -9.08
C GLU A 113 -23.80 13.68 -9.12
N GLU A 114 -22.97 12.89 -9.82
CA GLU A 114 -23.19 11.44 -9.97
C GLU A 114 -22.42 10.59 -8.93
N LEU A 115 -21.42 11.18 -8.26
CA LEU A 115 -20.60 10.54 -7.23
C LEU A 115 -20.51 11.38 -5.95
N GLU A 116 -21.65 11.86 -5.42
CA GLU A 116 -21.74 12.13 -3.97
C GLU A 116 -21.48 10.82 -3.23
N ASP A 117 -20.20 10.56 -2.96
CA ASP A 117 -19.76 9.31 -2.38
C ASP A 117 -20.43 9.17 -1.01
N ILE A 118 -21.24 8.11 -0.88
CA ILE A 118 -22.13 7.93 0.27
C ILE A 118 -21.35 7.78 1.59
N ARG A 119 -20.08 7.36 1.49
CA ARG A 119 -19.12 7.44 2.58
C ARG A 119 -18.39 8.76 2.49
N VAL A 120 -18.46 9.56 3.56
CA VAL A 120 -17.45 10.60 3.81
C VAL A 120 -16.09 9.92 3.74
N VAL A 121 -15.13 10.50 2.99
CA VAL A 121 -13.73 10.04 2.96
C VAL A 121 -13.30 9.90 4.41
N ALA A 122 -13.15 8.65 4.86
CA ALA A 122 -12.93 8.35 6.25
C ALA A 122 -11.56 7.72 6.40
N LYS A 123 -10.75 8.29 7.28
CA LYS A 123 -9.43 7.75 7.60
C LYS A 123 -9.53 6.74 8.74
N PRO A 124 -8.72 5.67 8.69
CA PRO A 124 -8.55 4.82 9.86
C PRO A 124 -8.00 5.67 11.01
N ALA A 125 -8.57 5.51 12.20
CA ALA A 125 -8.14 6.23 13.39
C ALA A 125 -6.67 5.93 13.73
N GLU A 126 -5.91 6.97 14.10
CA GLU A 126 -4.49 6.88 14.41
C GLU A 126 -4.23 6.63 15.90
N VAL A 127 -3.02 6.18 16.23
CA VAL A 127 -2.60 5.92 17.62
C VAL A 127 -2.55 7.24 18.38
N GLY A 128 -3.40 7.38 19.41
CA GLY A 128 -3.52 8.62 20.21
C GLY A 128 -4.92 9.23 20.19
N GLU A 129 -5.77 8.81 19.26
CA GLU A 129 -7.14 9.31 19.11
C GLU A 129 -8.17 8.63 20.05
N SER A 130 -7.75 8.23 21.24
CA SER A 130 -8.57 7.46 22.20
C SER A 130 -9.84 8.17 22.69
N GLN A 131 -10.01 9.46 22.39
CA GLN A 131 -11.18 10.25 22.77
C GLN A 131 -12.28 10.30 21.69
N ARG A 132 -12.10 9.66 20.54
CA ARG A 132 -13.09 9.71 19.45
C ARG A 132 -14.27 8.77 19.71
N ARG A 133 -15.48 9.25 19.40
CA ARG A 133 -16.74 8.54 19.64
C ARG A 133 -17.25 7.92 18.33
N PRO A 134 -17.65 6.64 18.33
CA PRO A 134 -18.25 6.02 17.16
C PRO A 134 -19.61 6.65 16.85
N SER A 135 -20.06 6.54 15.59
CA SER A 135 -21.38 7.06 15.20
C SER A 135 -22.52 6.36 15.94
N TRP A 136 -23.64 7.07 16.10
CA TRP A 136 -24.76 6.61 16.91
C TRP A 136 -25.38 5.29 16.39
N ILE A 137 -25.19 4.98 15.11
CA ILE A 137 -25.65 3.74 14.45
C ILE A 137 -25.03 2.46 15.03
N TRP A 138 -23.93 2.56 15.78
CA TRP A 138 -23.27 1.43 16.45
C TRP A 138 -23.86 1.08 17.83
N PHE A 139 -24.87 1.83 18.29
CA PHE A 139 -25.54 1.61 19.59
C PHE A 139 -26.98 1.08 19.41
N SER A 140 -27.36 0.07 20.19
CA SER A 140 -28.62 -0.66 19.99
C SER A 140 -29.90 0.04 20.48
N THR A 141 -29.82 1.03 21.38
CA THR A 141 -31.00 1.75 21.94
C THR A 141 -30.60 3.02 22.69
N SER A 142 -31.30 4.13 22.41
CA SER A 142 -31.56 5.42 23.12
C SER A 142 -30.54 6.06 24.09
N ASN A 143 -29.51 5.37 24.53
CA ASN A 143 -28.36 5.92 25.26
C ASN A 143 -27.15 5.76 24.36
N SER A 144 -26.94 6.75 23.49
CA SER A 144 -25.88 6.86 22.48
C SER A 144 -24.44 6.95 23.05
N ASP A 145 -24.23 6.49 24.28
CA ASP A 145 -22.94 6.55 24.99
C ASP A 145 -22.73 5.33 25.91
N ASN A 146 -23.52 4.25 25.73
CA ASN A 146 -23.36 3.06 26.56
C ASN A 146 -22.32 2.10 25.95
N MET A 147 -21.05 2.26 26.33
CA MET A 147 -19.96 1.31 26.04
C MET A 147 -20.24 -0.14 26.49
N GLN A 148 -21.26 -0.37 27.32
CA GLN A 148 -21.68 -1.72 27.75
C GLN A 148 -22.73 -2.35 26.83
N ASP A 149 -23.17 -1.66 25.78
CA ASP A 149 -24.09 -2.22 24.78
C ASP A 149 -23.50 -3.51 24.18
N PRO A 150 -24.23 -4.65 24.22
CA PRO A 150 -23.71 -5.92 23.71
C PRO A 150 -23.29 -5.88 22.24
N THR A 151 -24.01 -5.13 21.39
CA THR A 151 -23.69 -4.99 19.96
C THR A 151 -22.39 -4.23 19.76
N MET A 152 -22.23 -3.10 20.47
CA MET A 152 -20.99 -2.33 20.47
C MET A 152 -19.79 -3.17 20.96
N ARG A 153 -19.95 -3.92 22.07
CA ARG A 153 -18.88 -4.81 22.57
C ARG A 153 -18.53 -5.92 21.59
N ALA A 154 -19.51 -6.48 20.89
CA ALA A 154 -19.26 -7.48 19.86
C ALA A 154 -18.47 -6.88 18.68
N ALA A 155 -18.85 -5.69 18.21
CA ALA A 155 -18.17 -4.98 17.14
C ALA A 155 -16.73 -4.60 17.54
N LEU A 156 -16.52 -4.08 18.76
CA LEU A 156 -15.19 -3.79 19.30
C LEU A 156 -14.27 -5.03 19.38
N ARG A 157 -14.80 -6.19 19.77
CA ARG A 157 -14.02 -7.45 19.79
C ARG A 157 -13.58 -7.86 18.39
N VAL A 158 -14.44 -7.67 17.38
CA VAL A 158 -14.09 -7.94 15.98
C VAL A 158 -12.99 -6.98 15.52
N GLU A 159 -13.12 -5.68 15.78
CA GLU A 159 -12.09 -4.71 15.41
C GLU A 159 -10.77 -4.96 16.15
N TRP A 160 -10.82 -5.27 17.45
CA TRP A 160 -9.64 -5.66 18.20
C TRP A 160 -8.97 -6.91 17.61
N ALA A 161 -9.73 -7.96 17.29
CA ALA A 161 -9.19 -9.16 16.67
C ALA A 161 -8.57 -8.88 15.29
N LYS A 162 -9.17 -7.99 14.49
CA LYS A 162 -8.60 -7.54 13.22
C LYS A 162 -7.30 -6.76 13.42
N CYS A 163 -7.27 -5.82 14.38
CA CYS A 163 -6.08 -5.05 14.70
C CYS A 163 -4.96 -5.94 15.23
N GLN A 164 -5.28 -6.90 16.10
CA GLN A 164 -4.34 -7.89 16.58
C GLN A 164 -3.80 -8.75 15.44
N ALA A 165 -4.66 -9.29 14.57
CA ALA A 165 -4.21 -10.07 13.42
C ALA A 165 -3.36 -9.25 12.43
N ARG A 166 -3.60 -7.94 12.29
CA ARG A 166 -2.75 -7.03 11.52
C ARG A 166 -1.39 -6.83 12.18
N ALA A 167 -1.37 -6.63 13.50
CA ALA A 167 -0.13 -6.50 14.27
C ALA A 167 0.70 -7.78 14.23
N ASP A 168 0.07 -8.95 14.40
CA ASP A 168 0.73 -10.25 14.33
C ASP A 168 1.33 -10.47 12.92
N ARG A 169 0.56 -10.21 11.86
CA ARG A 169 1.07 -10.27 10.48
C ARG A 169 2.22 -9.30 10.26
N TRP A 170 2.11 -8.07 10.74
CA TRP A 170 3.20 -7.10 10.63
C TRP A 170 4.49 -7.61 11.28
N ASN A 171 4.40 -8.23 12.45
CA ASN A 171 5.57 -8.83 13.10
C ASN A 171 6.17 -9.96 12.26
N GLU A 172 5.33 -10.81 11.65
CA GLU A 172 5.79 -11.86 10.71
C GLU A 172 6.48 -11.25 9.49
N GLU A 173 5.90 -10.22 8.88
CA GLU A 173 6.47 -9.53 7.71
C GLU A 173 7.84 -8.92 8.01
N VAL A 174 8.03 -8.31 9.20
CA VAL A 174 9.34 -7.78 9.61
C VAL A 174 10.39 -8.89 9.68
N VAL A 175 10.04 -10.06 10.23
CA VAL A 175 10.94 -11.22 10.33
C VAL A 175 11.25 -11.78 8.93
N LEU A 176 10.23 -11.93 8.08
CA LEU A 176 10.38 -12.44 6.72
C LEU A 176 11.24 -11.51 5.86
N LEU A 177 10.95 -10.21 5.87
CA LEU A 177 11.70 -9.21 5.11
C LEU A 177 13.17 -9.19 5.51
N ASN A 178 13.46 -9.28 6.81
CA ASN A 178 14.83 -9.37 7.30
C ASN A 178 15.56 -10.62 6.76
N GLU A 179 14.86 -11.77 6.71
CA GLU A 179 15.42 -13.00 6.14
C GLU A 179 15.55 -12.93 4.61
N GLU A 180 14.63 -12.27 3.91
CA GLU A 180 14.72 -12.04 2.47
C GLU A 180 15.92 -11.16 2.12
N MET A 181 16.12 -10.06 2.84
CA MET A 181 17.31 -9.20 2.71
C MET A 181 18.60 -10.02 2.88
N ARG A 182 18.66 -10.86 3.92
CA ARG A 182 19.81 -11.77 4.13
C ARG A 182 19.99 -12.73 2.96
N ARG A 183 18.91 -13.34 2.47
CA ARG A 183 18.95 -14.29 1.35
C ARG A 183 19.38 -13.66 0.04
N VAL A 184 19.00 -12.41 -0.23
CA VAL A 184 19.45 -11.70 -1.43
C VAL A 184 20.97 -11.52 -1.41
N ILE A 185 21.55 -11.11 -0.27
CA ILE A 185 23.01 -10.97 -0.13
C ILE A 185 23.71 -12.32 -0.31
N GLU A 186 23.22 -13.38 0.34
CA GLU A 186 23.75 -14.74 0.18
C GLU A 186 23.64 -15.25 -1.26
N TYR A 187 22.53 -14.95 -1.94
CA TYR A 187 22.32 -15.31 -3.33
C TYR A 187 23.34 -14.63 -4.25
N CYS A 188 23.60 -13.33 -4.08
CA CYS A 188 24.62 -12.63 -4.84
C CYS A 188 26.01 -13.27 -4.62
N GLY A 189 26.40 -13.56 -3.37
CA GLY A 189 27.68 -14.24 -3.09
C GLY A 189 27.77 -15.65 -3.69
N TRP A 190 26.67 -16.41 -3.65
CA TRP A 190 26.57 -17.70 -4.35
C TRP A 190 26.70 -17.53 -5.86
N LYS A 191 26.03 -16.52 -6.44
CA LYS A 191 26.00 -16.26 -7.88
C LYS A 191 27.37 -15.81 -8.39
N ALA A 192 28.09 -14.99 -7.63
CA ALA A 192 29.47 -14.62 -7.89
C ALA A 192 30.40 -15.85 -7.93
N SER A 193 30.24 -16.75 -6.95
CA SER A 193 30.97 -18.01 -6.90
C SER A 193 30.62 -18.93 -8.08
N TRP A 194 29.35 -18.96 -8.48
CA TRP A 194 28.87 -19.73 -9.61
C TRP A 194 29.49 -19.24 -10.93
N TRP A 195 29.57 -17.91 -11.14
CA TRP A 195 30.23 -17.32 -12.31
C TRP A 195 31.70 -17.70 -12.41
N LYS A 196 32.45 -17.60 -11.30
CA LYS A 196 33.87 -18.02 -11.24
C LYS A 196 34.06 -19.49 -11.62
N GLN A 197 33.12 -20.36 -11.25
CA GLN A 197 33.16 -21.77 -11.65
C GLN A 197 32.87 -21.97 -13.15
N GLN A 198 32.03 -21.13 -13.77
CA GLN A 198 31.67 -21.25 -15.20
C GLN A 198 32.87 -21.07 -16.12
N ALA A 199 33.82 -20.21 -15.77
CA ALA A 199 34.98 -19.91 -16.61
C ALA A 199 35.80 -21.15 -16.98
N SER A 200 35.86 -22.14 -16.08
CA SER A 200 36.65 -23.36 -16.25
C SER A 200 35.91 -24.52 -16.93
N GLN A 201 34.62 -24.38 -17.25
CA GLN A 201 33.82 -25.50 -17.76
C GLN A 201 34.09 -25.85 -19.23
N ARG A 202 34.58 -24.91 -20.03
CA ARG A 202 34.93 -25.14 -21.43
C ARG A 202 36.44 -25.35 -21.57
N GLY A 203 36.86 -26.61 -21.63
CA GLY A 203 38.29 -26.98 -21.74
C GLY A 203 38.85 -26.96 -23.17
N ASP A 204 38.00 -27.21 -24.19
CA ASP A 204 38.43 -27.33 -25.60
C ASP A 204 38.26 -26.00 -26.36
N VAL A 205 38.82 -24.92 -25.85
CA VAL A 205 38.73 -23.58 -26.46
C VAL A 205 40.13 -23.00 -26.74
N SER A 206 40.20 -22.06 -27.68
CA SER A 206 41.45 -21.33 -27.94
C SER A 206 41.89 -20.55 -26.69
N PRO A 207 43.20 -20.29 -26.51
CA PRO A 207 43.69 -19.57 -25.34
C PRO A 207 43.11 -18.16 -25.24
N GLU A 208 42.89 -17.48 -26.36
CA GLU A 208 42.28 -16.15 -26.41
C GLU A 208 40.81 -16.18 -25.93
N LEU A 209 40.05 -17.21 -26.33
CA LEU A 209 38.69 -17.39 -25.88
C LEU A 209 38.63 -17.79 -24.39
N ALA A 210 39.58 -18.61 -23.92
CA ALA A 210 39.69 -18.95 -22.51
C ALA A 210 39.93 -17.69 -21.64
N GLU A 211 40.81 -16.80 -22.09
CA GLU A 211 41.06 -15.51 -21.43
C GLU A 211 39.81 -14.64 -21.40
N GLY A 212 39.09 -14.52 -22.52
CA GLY A 212 37.83 -13.77 -22.58
C GLY A 212 36.74 -14.34 -21.66
N LEU A 213 36.60 -15.66 -21.58
CA LEU A 213 35.65 -16.32 -20.68
C LEU A 213 35.99 -16.09 -19.21
N LEU A 214 37.27 -16.10 -18.85
CA LEU A 214 37.75 -15.77 -17.51
C LEU A 214 37.44 -14.31 -17.16
N ALA A 215 37.79 -13.38 -18.06
CA ALA A 215 37.54 -11.95 -17.86
C ALA A 215 36.04 -11.67 -17.66
N PHE A 216 35.18 -12.22 -18.52
CA PHE A 216 33.74 -12.04 -18.41
C PHE A 216 33.17 -12.65 -17.11
N ALA A 217 33.61 -13.86 -16.73
CA ALA A 217 33.16 -14.49 -15.50
C ALA A 217 33.58 -13.72 -14.25
N GLU A 218 34.80 -13.18 -14.22
CA GLU A 218 35.28 -12.33 -13.13
C GLU A 218 34.53 -10.99 -13.07
N GLU A 219 34.24 -10.38 -14.23
CA GLU A 219 33.42 -9.16 -14.31
C GLU A 219 32.00 -9.39 -13.75
N GLN A 220 31.34 -10.48 -14.17
CA GLN A 220 30.02 -10.84 -13.66
C GLN A 220 30.05 -11.15 -12.15
N ALA A 221 31.09 -11.82 -11.67
CA ALA A 221 31.25 -12.08 -10.25
C ALA A 221 31.45 -10.77 -9.45
N ALA A 222 32.26 -9.85 -9.96
CA ALA A 222 32.49 -8.54 -9.35
C ALA A 222 31.20 -7.70 -9.33
N MET A 223 30.37 -7.78 -10.37
CA MET A 223 29.07 -7.13 -10.41
C MET A 223 28.13 -7.64 -9.31
N GLU A 224 28.01 -8.96 -9.17
CA GLU A 224 27.19 -9.57 -8.11
C GLU A 224 27.71 -9.20 -6.70
N ASP A 225 29.03 -9.22 -6.49
CA ASP A 225 29.66 -8.78 -5.24
C ASP A 225 29.35 -7.29 -4.96
N SER A 226 29.36 -6.43 -5.98
CA SER A 226 29.02 -5.01 -5.83
C SER A 226 27.56 -4.77 -5.44
N ILE A 227 26.62 -5.56 -6.00
CA ILE A 227 25.20 -5.52 -5.65
C ILE A 227 25.03 -5.94 -4.19
N ALA A 228 25.68 -7.02 -3.76
CA ALA A 228 25.65 -7.48 -2.38
C ALA A 228 26.14 -6.40 -1.40
N ILE A 229 27.26 -5.75 -1.71
CA ILE A 229 27.82 -4.67 -0.88
C ILE A 229 26.86 -3.47 -0.81
N ARG A 230 26.29 -3.06 -1.94
CA ARG A 230 25.35 -1.93 -2.01
C ARG A 230 24.07 -2.23 -1.21
N PHE A 231 23.51 -3.42 -1.35
CA PHE A 231 22.32 -3.80 -0.58
C PHE A 231 22.62 -3.96 0.91
N ALA A 232 23.77 -4.53 1.26
CA ALA A 232 24.19 -4.61 2.67
C ALA A 232 24.32 -3.22 3.31
N SER A 233 24.88 -2.24 2.60
CA SER A 233 25.00 -0.86 3.13
C SER A 233 23.64 -0.18 3.24
N GLN A 234 22.77 -0.33 2.24
CA GLN A 234 21.42 0.24 2.25
C GLN A 234 20.53 -0.38 3.33
N TRP A 235 20.64 -1.69 3.59
CA TRP A 235 19.80 -2.40 4.54
C TRP A 235 20.34 -2.42 5.97
N ALA A 236 21.60 -2.08 6.20
CA ALA A 236 22.18 -1.95 7.54
C ALA A 236 21.34 -1.11 8.54
N PRO A 237 20.87 0.11 8.21
CA PRO A 237 20.02 0.88 9.12
C PRO A 237 18.66 0.22 9.38
N VAL A 238 18.08 -0.42 8.36
CA VAL A 238 16.79 -1.13 8.47
C VAL A 238 16.93 -2.34 9.39
N HIS A 239 17.97 -3.15 9.19
CA HIS A 239 18.30 -4.27 10.07
C HIS A 239 18.48 -3.81 11.52
N LYS A 240 19.22 -2.72 11.76
CA LYS A 240 19.44 -2.18 13.11
C LYS A 240 18.11 -1.83 13.81
N ARG A 241 17.16 -1.25 13.09
CA ARG A 241 15.82 -0.93 13.60
C ARG A 241 14.95 -2.18 13.81
N ALA A 242 15.08 -3.19 12.95
CA ALA A 242 14.30 -4.42 13.02
C ALA A 242 14.76 -5.39 14.12
N LEU A 243 16.06 -5.43 14.46
CA LEU A 243 16.63 -6.34 15.46
C LEU A 243 15.86 -6.42 16.80
N PRO A 244 15.52 -5.32 17.49
CA PRO A 244 14.76 -5.40 18.74
C PRO A 244 13.36 -5.98 18.54
N LEU A 245 12.70 -5.69 17.43
CA LEU A 245 11.36 -6.23 17.11
C LEU A 245 11.43 -7.74 16.87
N ILE A 246 12.45 -8.19 16.14
CA ILE A 246 12.69 -9.61 15.86
C ILE A 246 13.05 -10.36 17.16
N ALA A 247 13.91 -9.77 18.02
CA ALA A 247 14.26 -10.37 19.31
C ALA A 247 13.02 -10.57 20.19
N LYS A 248 12.13 -9.58 20.22
CA LYS A 248 10.84 -9.67 20.91
C LYS A 248 9.94 -10.76 20.33
N PHE A 249 9.87 -10.88 19.01
CA PHE A 249 9.06 -11.91 18.33
C PHE A 249 9.50 -13.34 18.72
N TRP A 250 10.79 -13.59 18.79
CA TRP A 250 11.33 -14.91 19.17
C TRP A 250 11.41 -15.14 20.69
N GLY A 251 11.09 -14.13 21.51
CA GLY A 251 11.21 -14.21 22.97
C GLY A 251 12.65 -14.30 23.45
N THR A 252 13.61 -13.82 22.66
CA THR A 252 15.06 -13.90 22.93
C THR A 252 15.56 -12.63 23.61
N GLU A 253 14.77 -12.03 24.50
CA GLU A 253 15.21 -10.83 25.22
C GLU A 253 16.41 -11.16 26.13
N PRO A 254 17.53 -10.41 26.03
CA PRO A 254 18.42 -10.28 27.16
C PRO A 254 17.66 -9.48 28.23
N ASP A 255 17.48 -10.10 29.39
CA ASP A 255 16.87 -9.54 30.60
C ASP A 255 17.24 -8.05 30.80
N GLY A 256 16.29 -7.13 30.57
CA GLY A 256 16.38 -5.77 31.14
C GLY A 256 16.44 -4.54 30.22
N THR A 257 15.77 -4.48 29.06
CA THR A 257 15.46 -3.18 28.43
C THR A 257 14.00 -3.03 28.06
N ASP A 258 13.20 -2.48 28.98
CA ASP A 258 11.90 -1.88 28.66
C ASP A 258 12.13 -0.71 27.69
N ILE A 259 11.88 -0.91 26.40
CA ILE A 259 11.86 0.19 25.43
C ILE A 259 10.52 0.91 25.58
N ILE A 260 10.53 2.00 26.34
CA ILE A 260 9.53 3.06 26.27
C ILE A 260 9.61 3.59 24.84
N MET A 261 8.51 3.55 24.07
CA MET A 261 8.35 4.33 22.85
C MET A 261 8.31 5.81 23.25
N GLY A 262 9.49 6.39 23.43
CA GLY A 262 9.68 7.82 23.64
C GLY A 262 9.94 8.47 22.29
N ASP A 263 9.13 9.49 22.00
CA ASP A 263 9.38 10.55 21.03
C ASP A 263 10.88 10.88 20.97
N SER A 264 11.56 10.40 19.94
CA SER A 264 12.81 11.00 19.51
C SER A 264 12.53 11.67 18.18
N GLU A 265 12.44 12.99 18.23
CA GLU A 265 12.52 13.94 17.12
C GLU A 265 13.86 13.74 16.38
N GLU A 266 14.05 12.60 15.73
CA GLU A 266 15.12 12.39 14.75
C GLU A 266 14.47 12.48 13.37
N GLU A 267 14.86 13.55 12.66
CA GLU A 267 14.42 13.94 11.33
C GLU A 267 14.14 12.73 10.43
N GLU A 268 12.93 12.66 9.89
CA GLU A 268 12.57 11.72 8.82
C GLU A 268 13.44 12.02 7.59
N GLU A 269 14.62 11.40 7.52
CA GLU A 269 15.39 11.33 6.29
C GLU A 269 14.63 10.41 5.32
N ILE A 270 13.75 11.02 4.54
CA ILE A 270 13.12 10.40 3.37
C ILE A 270 14.25 9.97 2.46
N VAL A 271 14.51 8.67 2.36
CA VAL A 271 15.43 8.11 1.38
C VAL A 271 14.77 8.27 0.01
N GLU A 272 15.05 9.38 -0.65
CA GLU A 272 14.61 9.69 -2.00
C GLU A 272 15.28 8.69 -2.95
N PHE A 273 14.49 7.75 -3.48
CA PHE A 273 14.93 6.77 -4.45
C PHE A 273 15.11 7.48 -5.81
N MET A 274 16.28 8.07 -6.04
CA MET A 274 16.67 8.51 -7.36
C MET A 274 16.87 7.28 -8.26
N VAL A 275 15.85 6.97 -9.07
CA VAL A 275 16.03 6.19 -10.29
C VAL A 275 16.89 7.07 -11.20
N GLY A 276 18.19 6.80 -11.26
CA GLY A 276 19.05 7.42 -12.25
C GLY A 276 18.56 7.02 -13.63
N GLU A 277 18.08 7.99 -14.40
CA GLU A 277 17.95 7.87 -15.84
C GLU A 277 19.34 7.50 -16.38
N GLU A 278 19.43 6.36 -17.06
CA GLU A 278 20.62 6.01 -17.83
C GLU A 278 20.71 6.96 -19.02
N ASP A 279 21.70 7.84 -19.00
CA ASP A 279 22.10 8.65 -20.15
C ASP A 279 22.53 7.72 -21.29
N ASP A 280 21.65 7.57 -22.29
CA ASP A 280 21.95 6.98 -23.61
C ASP A 280 22.88 7.94 -24.37
N ASP A 281 24.18 7.85 -24.08
CA ASP A 281 25.21 8.59 -24.80
C ASP A 281 25.47 7.88 -26.14
N GLY A 282 24.62 8.21 -27.11
CA GLY A 282 24.73 7.82 -28.51
C GLY A 282 26.01 8.36 -29.17
N GLY A 283 27.12 7.65 -28.94
CA GLY A 283 28.38 7.84 -29.64
C GLY A 283 28.31 7.31 -31.07
N GLY A 284 27.93 8.16 -32.03
CA GLY A 284 28.09 7.93 -33.45
C GLY A 284 29.56 7.70 -33.81
N SER A 285 29.89 6.46 -34.17
CA SER A 285 31.17 6.10 -34.79
C SER A 285 31.08 6.33 -36.31
N ASP A 286 31.50 7.51 -36.73
CA ASP A 286 31.95 7.79 -38.09
C ASP A 286 33.20 6.93 -38.39
N PHE A 287 33.08 5.97 -39.30
CA PHE A 287 34.23 5.29 -39.91
C PHE A 287 34.00 5.22 -41.42
N ASP A 288 34.42 6.28 -42.11
CA ASP A 288 34.65 6.31 -43.55
C ASP A 288 36.11 5.91 -43.83
N GLU A 289 36.32 4.72 -44.39
CA GLU A 289 37.10 4.48 -45.64
C GLU A 289 36.91 3.03 -46.14
#